data_AF-A0A498FDF0-F1
#
_entry.id   AF-A0A498FDF0-F1
#
_cell.length_a   1.000
_cell.length_b   1.000
_cell.length_c   1.000
_cell.angle_alpha   90.00
_cell.angle_beta   90.00
_cell.angle_gamma   90.00
#
_symmetry.space_group_name_H-M   'P 1'
#
loop_
_entity.id
_entity.type
_entity.pdbx_description
1 polymer ?
#
loop_
_entity_poly.entity_id
_entity_poly.type
_entity_poly.pdbx_seq_one_letter_code
_entity_poly.pdbx_strand_id
1 'polypeptide(L)'
;LGSSIKEFSPERSWPTLRGYPPRIERGDSLDVPSPLSVPDTGVEVVVRPTYADVYRLSTLSYYLRARMVTGDAPAIRLDTGYEERLPIEGEALEERVTELFRTWFFLDTLARTEGYVPSDRYEYDAVGPDLPFYPPNLADQSMSERLMEYLEVDPETVEPHLPAWPTEAVLRPVSASAELLPHLAHVLAPVRVRGDADPSASDAPVGIATSPQAAADLSAFGPSNTSSGPGKTAPSRSSRVPSPDADPIPAGASVISPDAYENRLRRQIPERGTLSVAFLFEDEKRARSVRRSMVEPAELDGIGSLDVIGSPSRDAVVETLSDPDLDIVFCGASVTAGITGADGSLRLNGRDEAP
;
A
#
# COMPACT_ATOMS: atom_id res chain seq x y z
N LEU A 1 12.94 -9.99 1.84
CA LEU A 1 11.58 -9.87 1.28
C LEU A 1 11.40 -10.68 -0.02
N GLY A 2 12.26 -10.53 -1.03
CA GLY A 2 12.05 -11.13 -2.36
C GLY A 2 12.08 -12.67 -2.46
N SER A 3 12.34 -13.42 -1.38
CA SER A 3 12.31 -14.89 -1.39
C SER A 3 10.92 -15.49 -1.63
N SER A 4 9.85 -14.69 -1.49
CA SER A 4 8.47 -15.13 -1.76
C SER A 4 8.06 -15.05 -3.25
N ILE A 5 8.86 -14.40 -4.09
CA ILE A 5 8.63 -14.31 -5.54
C ILE A 5 9.13 -15.61 -6.19
N LYS A 6 8.24 -16.27 -6.93
CA LYS A 6 8.48 -17.64 -7.44
C LYS A 6 9.37 -17.68 -8.68
N GLU A 7 9.42 -16.61 -9.46
CA GLU A 7 10.16 -16.57 -10.72
C GLU A 7 10.71 -15.18 -11.07
N PHE A 8 11.54 -15.14 -12.11
CA PHE A 8 12.34 -13.97 -12.50
C PHE A 8 11.92 -13.36 -13.85
N SER A 9 10.99 -14.01 -14.55
CA SER A 9 10.42 -13.54 -15.81
C SER A 9 9.44 -12.37 -15.57
N PRO A 10 8.92 -11.73 -16.63
CA PRO A 10 7.81 -10.77 -16.52
C PRO A 10 6.53 -11.33 -15.87
N GLU A 11 6.37 -12.65 -15.81
CA GLU A 11 5.24 -13.32 -15.16
C GLU A 11 5.13 -12.98 -13.67
N ARG A 12 6.22 -12.53 -13.02
CA ARG A 12 6.17 -12.02 -11.65
C ARG A 12 5.19 -10.86 -11.45
N SER A 13 4.73 -10.22 -12.52
CA SER A 13 3.63 -9.24 -12.50
C SER A 13 2.24 -9.88 -12.22
N TRP A 14 2.10 -11.20 -12.24
CA TRP A 14 0.93 -11.91 -11.69
C TRP A 14 0.93 -11.98 -10.15
N PRO A 15 -0.19 -11.65 -9.48
CA PRO A 15 -0.30 -11.78 -8.03
C PRO A 15 -0.01 -13.19 -7.50
N THR A 16 -0.40 -14.24 -8.24
CA THR A 16 -0.22 -15.66 -7.84
C THR A 16 1.24 -16.12 -7.78
N LEU A 17 2.14 -15.35 -8.39
CA LEU A 17 3.58 -15.63 -8.48
C LEU A 17 4.40 -14.79 -7.49
N ARG A 18 3.73 -13.93 -6.71
CA ARG A 18 4.28 -13.13 -5.61
C ARG A 18 3.68 -13.58 -4.29
N GLY A 19 4.21 -14.67 -3.73
CA GLY A 19 3.80 -15.14 -2.41
C GLY A 19 3.95 -14.05 -1.33
N TYR A 20 3.41 -14.30 -0.14
CA TYR A 20 3.54 -13.33 0.94
C TYR A 20 5.00 -13.16 1.38
N PRO A 21 5.55 -11.93 1.43
CA PRO A 21 6.93 -11.72 1.85
C PRO A 21 7.19 -12.18 3.29
N PRO A 22 8.41 -12.63 3.63
CA PRO A 22 8.79 -12.96 5.00
C PRO A 22 8.57 -11.80 5.96
N ARG A 23 8.13 -12.11 7.18
CA ARG A 23 7.92 -11.14 8.26
C ARG A 23 9.24 -10.47 8.65
N ILE A 24 9.13 -9.23 9.10
CA ILE A 24 10.20 -8.50 9.78
C ILE A 24 9.67 -8.23 11.19
N GLU A 25 10.46 -8.58 12.19
CA GLU A 25 10.16 -8.31 13.60
C GLU A 25 11.36 -7.56 14.20
N ARG A 26 11.09 -6.62 15.11
CA ARG A 26 12.15 -5.95 15.84
C ARG A 26 12.72 -6.85 16.93
N GLY A 27 14.05 -6.91 17.00
CA GLY A 27 14.78 -7.59 18.06
C GLY A 27 16.12 -6.92 18.36
N ASP A 28 16.77 -7.36 19.43
CA ASP A 28 18.07 -6.84 19.88
C ASP A 28 19.25 -7.33 19.02
N SER A 29 19.03 -8.37 18.21
CA SER A 29 20.01 -8.97 17.32
C SER A 29 19.39 -9.37 15.99
N LEU A 30 20.20 -9.39 14.93
CA LEU A 30 19.78 -9.88 13.63
C LEU A 30 19.72 -11.41 13.63
N ASP A 31 18.53 -11.96 13.41
CA ASP A 31 18.30 -13.38 13.12
C ASP A 31 17.59 -13.50 11.77
N VAL A 32 18.15 -14.28 10.85
CA VAL A 32 17.60 -14.52 9.51
C VAL A 32 17.43 -16.02 9.33
N PRO A 33 16.19 -16.52 9.23
CA PRO A 33 15.94 -17.94 9.06
C PRO A 33 16.67 -18.53 7.85
N SER A 34 17.33 -19.67 8.04
CA SER A 34 18.14 -20.34 7.00
C SER A 34 17.41 -20.68 5.68
N PRO A 35 16.07 -20.89 5.62
CA PRO A 35 15.39 -21.08 4.34
C PRO A 35 15.35 -19.82 3.46
N LEU A 36 15.64 -18.64 4.00
CA LEU A 36 15.64 -17.39 3.25
C LEU A 36 16.98 -17.21 2.53
N SER A 37 16.94 -17.25 1.20
CA SER A 37 18.10 -16.96 0.35
C SER A 37 18.04 -15.56 -0.24
N VAL A 38 19.22 -14.95 -0.40
CA VAL A 38 19.35 -13.73 -1.20
C VAL A 38 19.25 -14.13 -2.68
N PRO A 39 18.34 -13.52 -3.44
CA PRO A 39 18.20 -13.81 -4.85
C PRO A 39 19.38 -13.26 -5.65
N ASP A 40 19.80 -14.00 -6.68
CA ASP A 40 20.75 -13.52 -7.69
C ASP A 40 19.96 -13.17 -8.95
N THR A 41 19.64 -11.89 -9.11
CA THR A 41 18.84 -11.38 -10.24
C THR A 41 19.63 -10.50 -11.20
N GLY A 42 20.93 -10.30 -10.94
CA GLY A 42 21.73 -9.32 -11.67
C GLY A 42 21.37 -7.86 -11.35
N VAL A 43 20.49 -7.60 -10.37
CA VAL A 43 20.04 -6.26 -9.98
C VAL A 43 20.37 -5.97 -8.52
N GLU A 44 21.03 -4.84 -8.27
CA GLU A 44 21.25 -4.28 -6.95
C GLU A 44 20.55 -2.92 -6.80
N VAL A 45 20.01 -2.68 -5.61
CA VAL A 45 19.43 -1.40 -5.22
C VAL A 45 20.32 -0.78 -4.15
N VAL A 46 21.01 0.29 -4.51
CA VAL A 46 21.88 1.05 -3.61
C VAL A 46 21.02 2.03 -2.82
N VAL A 47 21.18 2.06 -1.51
CA VAL A 47 20.49 2.98 -0.60
C VAL A 47 21.47 3.62 0.36
N ARG A 48 21.20 4.85 0.82
CA ARG A 48 21.92 5.39 1.98
C ARG A 48 21.52 4.62 3.24
N PRO A 49 22.39 4.52 4.26
CA PRO A 49 22.12 3.78 5.50
C PRO A 49 21.15 4.54 6.42
N THR A 50 19.94 4.85 5.93
CA THR A 50 18.88 5.55 6.65
C THR A 50 17.56 4.80 6.48
N TYR A 51 16.71 4.78 7.51
CA TYR A 51 15.37 4.17 7.40
C TYR A 51 14.57 4.75 6.24
N ALA A 52 14.67 6.07 6.05
CA ALA A 52 13.90 6.77 5.05
C ALA A 52 14.19 6.26 3.62
N ASP A 53 15.46 6.06 3.26
CA ASP A 53 15.83 5.54 1.95
C ASP A 53 15.53 4.04 1.79
N VAL A 54 15.78 3.25 2.83
CA VAL A 54 15.43 1.82 2.82
C VAL A 54 13.93 1.63 2.57
N TYR A 55 13.08 2.44 3.22
CA TYR A 55 11.63 2.35 3.08
C TYR A 55 11.15 2.83 1.71
N ARG A 56 11.69 3.93 1.18
CA ARG A 56 11.33 4.44 -0.16
C ARG A 56 11.59 3.41 -1.26
N LEU A 57 12.69 2.67 -1.16
CA LEU A 57 13.09 1.69 -2.17
C LEU A 57 12.65 0.25 -1.87
N SER A 58 11.99 -0.01 -0.74
CA SER A 58 11.70 -1.38 -0.28
C SER A 58 10.81 -2.15 -1.25
N THR A 59 9.76 -1.52 -1.77
CA THR A 59 8.79 -2.18 -2.65
C THR A 59 9.38 -2.43 -4.04
N LEU A 60 10.14 -1.48 -4.57
CA LEU A 60 10.84 -1.65 -5.85
C LEU A 60 11.90 -2.76 -5.74
N SER A 61 12.72 -2.73 -4.68
CA SER A 61 13.70 -3.79 -4.40
C SER A 61 13.02 -5.16 -4.25
N TYR A 62 11.88 -5.22 -3.57
CA TYR A 62 11.08 -6.44 -3.50
C TYR A 62 10.64 -6.92 -4.88
N TYR A 63 10.03 -6.06 -5.70
CA TYR A 63 9.50 -6.43 -7.01
C TYR A 63 10.57 -6.90 -8.00
N LEU A 64 11.72 -6.23 -8.02
CA LEU A 64 12.88 -6.63 -8.81
C LEU A 64 13.62 -7.82 -8.21
N ARG A 65 13.23 -8.20 -6.98
CA ARG A 65 13.90 -9.21 -6.18
C ARG A 65 15.39 -8.88 -6.03
N ALA A 66 15.70 -7.58 -6.01
CA ALA A 66 17.05 -7.03 -6.05
C ALA A 66 17.69 -6.99 -4.67
N ARG A 67 19.00 -7.24 -4.61
CA ARG A 67 19.77 -7.10 -3.37
C ARG A 67 19.86 -5.62 -3.01
N MET A 68 19.44 -5.28 -1.79
CA MET A 68 19.66 -3.93 -1.25
C MET A 68 21.05 -3.82 -0.63
N VAL A 69 21.83 -2.83 -1.03
CA VAL A 69 23.20 -2.58 -0.55
C VAL A 69 23.36 -1.12 -0.11
N THR A 70 24.21 -0.87 0.87
CA THR A 70 24.46 0.49 1.35
C THR A 70 25.50 1.20 0.48
N GLY A 71 25.26 2.47 0.16
CA GLY A 71 26.20 3.35 -0.54
C GLY A 71 25.94 4.83 -0.25
N ASP A 72 26.73 5.70 -0.88
CA ASP A 72 26.68 7.16 -0.64
C ASP A 72 25.49 7.85 -1.33
N ALA A 73 24.99 7.28 -2.43
CA ALA A 73 23.87 7.81 -3.19
C ALA A 73 22.93 6.67 -3.64
N PRO A 74 21.60 6.91 -3.71
CA PRO A 74 20.67 5.90 -4.19
C PRO A 74 20.85 5.62 -5.70
N ALA A 75 20.82 4.35 -6.08
CA ALA A 75 21.01 3.92 -7.47
C ALA A 75 20.43 2.52 -7.71
N ILE A 76 20.19 2.19 -8.98
CA ILE A 76 19.89 0.82 -9.42
C ILE A 76 21.06 0.37 -10.29
N ARG A 77 21.72 -0.72 -9.91
CA ARG A 77 22.85 -1.29 -10.63
C ARG A 77 22.45 -2.59 -11.29
N LEU A 78 22.89 -2.74 -12.53
CA LEU A 78 22.70 -3.94 -13.32
C LEU A 78 24.05 -4.65 -13.48
N ASP A 79 24.02 -5.97 -13.55
CA ASP A 79 25.20 -6.82 -13.82
C ASP A 79 25.80 -6.60 -15.23
N THR A 80 25.07 -5.91 -16.11
CA THR A 80 25.58 -5.38 -17.38
C THR A 80 26.61 -4.26 -17.19
N GLY A 81 26.77 -3.74 -15.97
CA GLY A 81 27.64 -2.61 -15.62
C GLY A 81 26.95 -1.25 -15.71
N TYR A 82 25.67 -1.21 -16.09
CA TYR A 82 24.88 0.01 -16.09
C TYR A 82 24.47 0.43 -14.66
N GLU A 83 24.48 1.73 -14.39
CA GLU A 83 24.05 2.33 -13.12
C GLU A 83 23.05 3.46 -13.41
N GLU A 84 21.79 3.26 -13.02
CA GLU A 84 20.78 4.31 -12.97
C GLU A 84 20.92 5.07 -11.66
N ARG A 85 21.35 6.33 -11.72
CA ARG A 85 21.47 7.18 -10.52
C ARG A 85 20.13 7.80 -10.19
N LEU A 86 19.74 7.72 -8.93
CA LEU A 86 18.49 8.28 -8.46
C LEU A 86 18.73 9.60 -7.71
N PRO A 87 17.73 10.49 -7.63
CA PRO A 87 17.82 11.70 -6.83
C PRO A 87 18.16 11.43 -5.37
N ILE A 88 18.85 12.37 -4.72
CA ILE A 88 19.26 12.24 -3.31
C ILE A 88 18.18 12.83 -2.38
N GLU A 89 17.46 13.83 -2.89
CA GLU A 89 16.37 14.53 -2.23
C GLU A 89 15.16 13.61 -2.07
N GLY A 90 14.60 13.54 -0.86
CA GLY A 90 13.60 12.54 -0.51
C GLY A 90 12.34 12.54 -1.39
N GLU A 91 11.81 13.71 -1.75
CA GLU A 91 10.60 13.79 -2.59
C GLU A 91 10.89 13.43 -4.05
N ALA A 92 11.98 13.95 -4.62
CA ALA A 92 12.40 13.60 -5.98
C ALA A 92 12.76 12.11 -6.11
N LEU A 93 13.35 11.52 -5.07
CA LEU A 93 13.63 10.09 -5.01
C LEU A 93 12.33 9.28 -5.00
N GLU A 94 11.35 9.68 -4.19
CA GLU A 94 10.03 9.04 -4.14
C GLU A 94 9.31 9.08 -5.50
N GLU A 95 9.35 10.24 -6.16
CA GLU A 95 8.76 10.42 -7.50
C GLU A 95 9.44 9.52 -8.52
N ARG A 96 10.78 9.55 -8.61
CA ARG A 96 11.53 8.72 -9.57
C ARG A 96 11.36 7.22 -9.30
N VAL A 97 11.40 6.78 -8.05
CA VAL A 97 11.20 5.36 -7.70
C VAL A 97 9.78 4.91 -8.03
N THR A 98 8.78 5.75 -7.76
CA THR A 98 7.38 5.45 -8.07
C THR A 98 7.16 5.38 -9.59
N GLU A 99 7.76 6.29 -10.36
CA GLU A 99 7.72 6.29 -11.83
C GLU A 99 8.39 5.07 -12.43
N LEU A 100 9.63 4.74 -12.03
CA LEU A 100 10.33 3.55 -12.50
C LEU A 100 9.54 2.28 -12.18
N PHE A 101 9.07 2.17 -10.95
CA PHE A 101 8.29 1.01 -10.54
C PHE A 101 7.00 0.88 -11.36
N ARG A 102 6.34 2.01 -11.60
CA ARG A 102 5.14 2.12 -12.43
C ARG A 102 5.33 1.58 -13.83
N THR A 103 6.29 2.18 -14.50
CA THR A 103 6.64 1.87 -15.88
C THR A 103 7.06 0.43 -16.02
N TRP A 104 7.98 -0.05 -15.17
CA TRP A 104 8.50 -1.41 -15.27
C TRP A 104 7.44 -2.46 -14.95
N PHE A 105 6.60 -2.24 -13.94
CA PHE A 105 5.49 -3.15 -13.66
C PHE A 105 4.55 -3.24 -14.87
N PHE A 106 4.16 -2.10 -15.45
CA PHE A 106 3.29 -2.06 -16.63
C PHE A 106 3.92 -2.78 -17.83
N LEU A 107 5.18 -2.49 -18.14
CA LEU A 107 5.90 -3.12 -19.25
C LEU A 107 6.10 -4.62 -19.05
N ASP A 108 6.34 -5.10 -17.82
CA ASP A 108 6.34 -6.53 -17.53
C ASP A 108 4.97 -7.16 -17.81
N THR A 109 3.89 -6.43 -17.57
CA THR A 109 2.55 -6.92 -17.88
C THR A 109 2.29 -7.06 -19.38
N LEU A 110 2.93 -6.23 -20.21
CA LEU A 110 2.91 -6.33 -21.67
C LEU A 110 3.87 -7.40 -22.18
N ALA A 111 5.04 -7.56 -21.56
CA ALA A 111 6.03 -8.55 -21.98
C ALA A 111 5.54 -9.99 -21.79
N ARG A 112 4.67 -10.25 -20.81
CA ARG A 112 4.05 -11.57 -20.59
C ARG A 112 2.78 -11.85 -21.40
N THR A 113 2.44 -11.02 -22.39
CA THR A 113 1.18 -11.16 -23.17
C THR A 113 1.07 -12.52 -23.87
N GLU A 114 2.20 -13.10 -24.29
CA GLU A 114 2.29 -14.43 -24.90
C GLU A 114 2.74 -15.54 -23.92
N GLY A 115 2.71 -15.24 -22.62
CA GLY A 115 3.24 -16.09 -21.55
C GLY A 115 2.32 -17.24 -21.11
N TYR A 116 2.39 -17.64 -19.83
CA TYR A 116 1.66 -18.79 -19.27
C TYR A 116 0.15 -18.74 -19.48
N VAL A 117 -0.40 -17.53 -19.46
CA VAL A 117 -1.81 -17.26 -19.76
C VAL A 117 -1.84 -16.17 -20.81
N PRO A 118 -1.93 -16.52 -22.10
CA PRO A 118 -2.07 -15.55 -23.17
C PRO A 118 -3.30 -14.68 -22.92
N SER A 119 -3.12 -13.37 -23.06
CA SER A 119 -4.19 -12.41 -22.83
C SER A 119 -4.07 -11.32 -23.87
N ASP A 120 -5.08 -11.18 -24.73
CA ASP A 120 -5.18 -9.98 -25.57
C ASP A 120 -5.33 -8.78 -24.64
N ARG A 121 -4.43 -7.80 -24.78
CA ARG A 121 -4.45 -6.59 -23.95
C ARG A 121 -4.82 -5.40 -24.79
N TYR A 122 -5.96 -4.82 -24.45
CA TYR A 122 -6.38 -3.52 -24.97
C TYR A 122 -5.28 -2.47 -24.82
N GLU A 123 -4.53 -2.52 -23.72
CA GLU A 123 -3.42 -1.61 -23.45
C GLU A 123 -2.26 -1.80 -24.43
N TYR A 124 -1.98 -3.04 -24.87
CA TYR A 124 -0.95 -3.28 -25.88
C TYR A 124 -1.34 -2.68 -27.22
N ASP A 125 -2.59 -2.83 -27.65
CA ASP A 125 -3.07 -2.20 -28.88
C ASP A 125 -3.02 -0.67 -28.81
N ALA A 126 -3.15 -0.10 -27.61
CA ALA A 126 -3.13 1.35 -27.40
C ALA A 126 -1.73 1.96 -27.40
N VAL A 127 -0.73 1.30 -26.80
CA VAL A 127 0.63 1.87 -26.59
C VAL A 127 1.73 1.17 -27.38
N GLY A 128 1.50 -0.07 -27.82
CA GLY A 128 2.50 -0.91 -28.49
C GLY A 128 3.19 -0.25 -29.69
N PRO A 129 2.49 0.47 -30.59
CA PRO A 129 3.10 1.16 -31.72
C PRO A 129 4.11 2.25 -31.34
N ASP A 130 4.01 2.81 -30.14
CA ASP A 130 4.87 3.89 -29.64
C ASP A 130 6.06 3.36 -28.82
N LEU A 131 6.11 2.05 -28.54
CA LEU A 131 7.22 1.43 -27.83
C LEU A 131 8.41 1.16 -28.76
N PRO A 132 9.66 1.33 -28.29
CA PRO A 132 10.86 1.11 -29.11
C PRO A 132 11.14 -0.38 -29.38
N PHE A 133 10.39 -1.29 -28.75
CA PHE A 133 10.52 -2.74 -28.86
C PHE A 133 9.15 -3.41 -28.90
N TYR A 134 9.11 -4.65 -29.39
CA TYR A 134 7.96 -5.54 -29.23
C TYR A 134 8.03 -6.21 -27.83
N PRO A 135 7.15 -5.89 -26.86
CA PRO A 135 7.28 -6.38 -25.49
C PRO A 135 7.40 -7.89 -25.34
N PRO A 136 6.67 -8.74 -26.10
CA PRO A 136 6.80 -10.19 -25.99
C PRO A 136 8.20 -10.73 -26.35
N ASN A 137 9.00 -10.01 -27.16
CA ASN A 137 10.40 -10.39 -27.42
C ASN A 137 11.29 -10.33 -26.16
N LEU A 138 10.83 -9.66 -25.11
CA LEU A 138 11.56 -9.53 -23.85
C LEU A 138 11.26 -10.65 -22.86
N ALA A 139 10.25 -11.50 -23.11
CA ALA A 139 9.78 -12.52 -22.15
C ALA A 139 10.90 -13.46 -21.66
N ASP A 140 11.80 -13.84 -22.57
CA ASP A 140 12.90 -14.78 -22.31
C ASP A 140 14.24 -14.09 -21.96
N GLN A 141 14.29 -12.77 -21.97
CA GLN A 141 15.50 -12.02 -21.61
C GLN A 141 15.74 -11.99 -20.10
N SER A 142 17.01 -11.84 -19.71
CA SER A 142 17.36 -11.65 -18.29
C SER A 142 16.75 -10.36 -17.72
N MET A 143 16.65 -10.27 -16.38
CA MET A 143 16.12 -9.09 -15.72
C MET A 143 16.82 -7.81 -16.16
N SER A 144 18.16 -7.82 -16.15
CA SER A 144 18.96 -6.66 -16.52
C SER A 144 18.79 -6.26 -17.98
N GLU A 145 18.78 -7.21 -18.91
CA GLU A 145 18.54 -6.93 -20.33
C GLU A 145 17.17 -6.30 -20.56
N ARG A 146 16.11 -6.83 -19.93
CA ARG A 146 14.78 -6.21 -20.03
C ARG A 146 14.73 -4.81 -19.43
N LEU A 147 15.35 -4.61 -18.27
CA LEU A 147 15.36 -3.29 -17.62
C LEU A 147 16.12 -2.25 -18.45
N MET A 148 17.17 -2.66 -19.19
CA MET A 148 17.83 -1.78 -20.16
C MET A 148 16.86 -1.33 -21.25
N GLU A 149 16.08 -2.24 -21.82
CA GLU A 149 15.05 -1.88 -22.81
C GLU A 149 13.98 -0.97 -22.19
N TYR A 150 13.52 -1.26 -20.97
CA TYR A 150 12.51 -0.44 -20.30
C TYR A 150 12.97 0.98 -19.98
N LEU A 151 14.28 1.20 -19.79
CA LEU A 151 14.86 2.52 -19.55
C LEU A 151 14.86 3.41 -20.81
N GLU A 152 14.75 2.84 -22.00
CA GLU A 152 14.62 3.58 -23.27
C GLU A 152 13.19 4.10 -23.51
N VAL A 153 12.21 3.66 -22.71
CA VAL A 153 10.82 4.12 -22.82
C VAL A 153 10.65 5.46 -22.12
N ASP A 154 10.17 6.47 -22.84
CA ASP A 154 9.75 7.73 -22.25
C ASP A 154 8.57 7.48 -21.28
N PRO A 155 8.67 7.85 -19.99
CA PRO A 155 7.57 7.71 -19.05
C PRO A 155 6.26 8.34 -19.52
N GLU A 156 6.30 9.42 -20.29
CA GLU A 156 5.10 10.09 -20.82
C GLU A 156 4.32 9.21 -21.80
N THR A 157 4.99 8.31 -22.53
CA THR A 157 4.35 7.38 -23.47
C THR A 157 3.43 6.40 -22.76
N VAL A 158 3.83 5.91 -21.58
CA VAL A 158 3.07 4.90 -20.85
C VAL A 158 2.18 5.47 -19.75
N GLU A 159 2.41 6.71 -19.32
CA GLU A 159 1.70 7.37 -18.21
C GLU A 159 0.16 7.19 -18.25
N PRO A 160 -0.52 7.37 -19.40
CA PRO A 160 -1.99 7.25 -19.48
C PRO A 160 -2.50 5.82 -19.24
N HIS A 161 -1.63 4.82 -19.35
CA HIS A 161 -1.95 3.39 -19.26
C HIS A 161 -1.49 2.76 -17.94
N LEU A 162 -0.77 3.52 -17.10
CA LEU A 162 -0.27 3.02 -15.83
C LEU A 162 -1.44 2.68 -14.88
N PRO A 163 -1.34 1.59 -14.11
CA PRO A 163 -2.37 1.23 -13.16
C PRO A 163 -2.48 2.28 -12.04
N ALA A 164 -3.70 2.60 -11.62
CA ALA A 164 -3.90 3.26 -10.34
C ALA A 164 -3.59 2.27 -9.22
N TRP A 165 -2.67 2.59 -8.31
CA TRP A 165 -2.41 1.71 -7.17
C TRP A 165 -3.62 1.67 -6.25
N PRO A 166 -3.99 0.48 -5.74
CA PRO A 166 -5.01 0.37 -4.71
C PRO A 166 -4.53 0.94 -3.37
N THR A 167 -3.22 1.08 -3.17
CA THR A 167 -2.61 1.53 -1.91
C THR A 167 -1.31 2.30 -2.18
N GLU A 168 -1.21 3.51 -1.62
CA GLU A 168 0.05 4.23 -1.42
C GLU A 168 0.27 4.42 0.07
N ALA A 169 1.48 4.18 0.56
CA ALA A 169 1.80 4.25 1.99
C ALA A 169 2.74 5.42 2.30
N VAL A 170 2.55 6.01 3.48
CA VAL A 170 3.46 6.99 4.06
C VAL A 170 3.92 6.49 5.41
N LEU A 171 5.22 6.24 5.55
CA LEU A 171 5.82 5.70 6.77
C LEU A 171 6.65 6.76 7.49
N ARG A 172 6.70 6.64 8.82
CA ARG A 172 7.68 7.36 9.65
C ARG A 172 9.07 6.72 9.49
N PRO A 173 10.17 7.49 9.51
CA PRO A 173 11.52 6.94 9.41
C PRO A 173 12.03 6.32 10.73
N VAL A 174 11.28 5.39 11.32
CA VAL A 174 11.63 4.69 12.57
C VAL A 174 11.65 3.18 12.36
N SER A 175 12.40 2.45 13.20
CA SER A 175 12.52 0.99 13.11
C SER A 175 11.18 0.25 13.22
N ALA A 176 10.20 0.78 13.98
CA ALA A 176 8.87 0.19 14.10
C ALA A 176 8.12 0.09 12.77
N SER A 177 8.37 1.02 11.84
CA SER A 177 7.74 1.00 10.51
C SER A 177 8.26 -0.13 9.62
N ALA A 178 9.40 -0.77 9.96
CA ALA A 178 9.98 -1.86 9.17
C ALA A 178 9.06 -3.10 9.11
N GLU A 179 8.26 -3.32 10.15
CA GLU A 179 7.32 -4.45 10.23
C GLU A 179 6.16 -4.31 9.22
N LEU A 180 5.89 -3.10 8.71
CA LEU A 180 4.90 -2.86 7.66
C LEU A 180 5.41 -3.22 6.25
N LEU A 181 6.72 -3.25 6.02
CA LEU A 181 7.29 -3.43 4.68
C LEU A 181 6.90 -4.74 3.99
N PRO A 182 6.86 -5.91 4.66
CA PRO A 182 6.38 -7.16 4.05
C PRO A 182 4.95 -7.02 3.52
N HIS A 183 4.07 -6.38 4.29
CA HIS A 183 2.66 -6.22 3.97
C HIS A 183 2.46 -5.25 2.80
N LEU A 184 3.20 -4.14 2.80
CA LEU A 184 3.18 -3.15 1.71
C LEU A 184 3.78 -3.71 0.42
N ALA A 185 4.87 -4.47 0.53
CA ALA A 185 5.48 -5.18 -0.59
C ALA A 185 4.52 -6.21 -1.21
N HIS A 186 3.75 -6.94 -0.39
CA HIS A 186 2.76 -7.91 -0.88
C HIS A 186 1.72 -7.27 -1.81
N VAL A 187 1.24 -6.08 -1.45
CA VAL A 187 0.27 -5.32 -2.26
C VAL A 187 0.94 -4.36 -3.26
N LEU A 188 2.27 -4.44 -3.40
CA LEU A 188 3.08 -3.58 -4.26
C LEU A 188 2.87 -2.08 -4.00
N ALA A 189 2.61 -1.66 -2.77
CA ALA A 189 2.38 -0.25 -2.44
C ALA A 189 3.66 0.57 -2.54
N PRO A 190 3.66 1.70 -3.29
CA PRO A 190 4.72 2.70 -3.20
C PRO A 190 4.80 3.25 -1.78
N VAL A 191 6.02 3.48 -1.29
CA VAL A 191 6.29 3.93 0.08
C VAL A 191 6.93 5.30 0.04
N ARG A 192 6.25 6.27 0.63
CA ARG A 192 6.78 7.60 0.90
C ARG A 192 7.15 7.70 2.37
N VAL A 193 7.98 8.69 2.71
CA VAL A 193 8.40 8.89 4.10
C VAL A 193 8.14 10.32 4.53
N ARG A 194 7.31 10.47 5.57
CA ARG A 194 6.98 11.75 6.21
C ARG A 194 6.92 11.57 7.72
N GLY A 195 7.00 12.70 8.41
CA GLY A 195 6.91 12.79 9.86
C GLY A 195 8.24 12.60 10.58
N ASP A 196 8.25 13.00 11.85
CA ASP A 196 9.44 13.07 12.69
C ASP A 196 9.85 11.70 13.21
N ALA A 197 11.14 11.44 13.43
CA ALA A 197 11.54 10.17 14.05
C ALA A 197 11.08 10.06 15.52
N ASP A 198 10.91 11.21 16.18
CA ASP A 198 10.45 11.34 17.56
C ASP A 198 9.23 12.29 17.56
N PRO A 199 8.00 11.76 17.41
CA PRO A 199 6.81 12.60 17.34
C PRO A 199 6.57 13.35 18.64
N SER A 200 6.10 14.60 18.54
CA SER A 200 5.63 15.36 19.70
C SER A 200 4.42 14.71 20.39
N ALA A 201 3.63 13.94 19.64
CA ALA A 201 2.51 13.15 20.15
C ALA A 201 2.95 11.69 20.34
N SER A 202 2.90 11.21 21.58
CA SER A 202 3.30 9.84 21.95
C SER A 202 2.54 8.74 21.18
N ASP A 203 1.32 9.04 20.71
CA ASP A 203 0.45 8.08 20.03
C ASP A 203 0.45 8.26 18.50
N ALA A 204 1.38 9.06 17.93
CA ALA A 204 1.38 9.27 16.49
C ALA A 204 1.65 7.95 15.74
N PRO A 205 0.91 7.66 14.66
CA PRO A 205 1.01 6.39 13.95
C PRO A 205 2.39 6.25 13.30
N VAL A 206 2.83 5.01 13.17
CA VAL A 206 4.07 4.66 12.46
C VAL A 206 3.92 4.72 10.94
N GLY A 207 2.68 4.70 10.45
CA GLY A 207 2.35 4.85 9.04
C GLY A 207 0.86 5.07 8.78
N ILE A 208 0.59 5.61 7.60
CA ILE A 208 -0.76 5.76 7.04
C ILE A 208 -0.76 5.27 5.59
N ALA A 209 -1.94 4.96 5.07
CA ALA A 209 -2.15 4.58 3.68
C ALA A 209 -3.32 5.35 3.06
N THR A 210 -3.23 5.61 1.75
CA THR A 210 -4.29 6.18 0.93
C THR A 210 -4.61 5.23 -0.22
N SER A 211 -5.81 5.36 -0.79
CA SER A 211 -6.21 4.62 -1.99
C SER A 211 -6.54 5.60 -3.12
N PRO A 212 -5.58 5.91 -4.00
CA PRO A 212 -5.82 6.77 -5.17
C PRO A 212 -6.96 6.27 -6.06
N GLN A 213 -7.07 4.95 -6.24
CA GLN A 213 -8.15 4.33 -7.00
C GLN A 213 -9.53 4.65 -6.39
N ALA A 214 -9.69 4.48 -5.07
CA ALA A 214 -10.95 4.80 -4.40
C ALA A 214 -11.29 6.29 -4.49
N ALA A 215 -10.29 7.18 -4.42
CA ALA A 215 -10.50 8.62 -4.57
C ALA A 215 -11.01 9.00 -5.98
N ALA A 216 -10.48 8.35 -7.02
CA ALA A 216 -10.95 8.53 -8.40
C ALA A 216 -12.40 8.07 -8.55
N ASP A 217 -12.75 6.89 -8.03
CA ASP A 217 -14.12 6.35 -8.10
C ASP A 217 -15.13 7.23 -7.34
N LEU A 218 -14.81 7.67 -6.13
CA LEU A 218 -15.69 8.55 -5.33
C LEU A 218 -15.94 9.90 -6.03
N SER A 219 -14.95 10.42 -6.78
CA SER A 219 -15.12 11.65 -7.56
C SER A 219 -16.06 11.47 -8.76
N ALA A 220 -16.17 10.24 -9.30
CA ALA A 220 -17.08 9.90 -10.39
C ALA A 220 -18.54 9.69 -9.90
N PHE A 221 -18.73 9.33 -8.63
CA PHE A 221 -20.06 9.08 -8.02
C PHE A 221 -20.57 10.21 -7.10
N GLY A 222 -19.86 11.33 -7.00
CA GLY A 222 -20.34 12.50 -6.25
C GLY A 222 -21.64 13.06 -6.82
N PRO A 223 -22.57 13.58 -5.99
CA PRO A 223 -23.79 14.21 -6.49
C PRO A 223 -23.41 15.31 -7.48
N SER A 224 -23.98 15.23 -8.66
CA SER A 224 -23.84 16.21 -9.73
C SER A 224 -24.05 17.61 -9.18
N ASN A 225 -22.94 18.33 -8.96
CA ASN A 225 -22.98 19.77 -8.83
C ASN A 225 -23.42 20.32 -10.18
N THR A 226 -24.72 20.51 -10.34
CA THR A 226 -25.37 21.26 -11.42
C THR A 226 -25.02 22.73 -11.28
N SER A 227 -23.75 23.06 -11.52
CA SER A 227 -23.31 24.40 -11.88
C SER A 227 -22.15 24.27 -12.87
N SER A 228 -22.51 23.86 -14.09
CA SER A 228 -21.64 23.85 -15.26
C SER A 228 -21.23 25.29 -15.60
N GLY A 229 -20.07 25.71 -15.11
CA GLY A 229 -19.34 26.89 -15.57
C GLY A 229 -18.02 26.44 -16.23
N PRO A 230 -17.65 26.95 -17.41
CA PRO A 230 -16.40 26.57 -18.05
C PRO A 230 -15.24 27.23 -17.29
N GLY A 231 -14.36 26.44 -16.70
CA GLY A 231 -13.16 26.97 -16.04
C GLY A 231 -12.83 26.41 -14.66
N LYS A 232 -13.22 25.18 -14.33
CA LYS A 232 -12.58 24.45 -13.22
C LYS A 232 -11.68 23.39 -13.80
N THR A 233 -10.41 23.74 -13.89
CA THR A 233 -9.29 22.81 -13.95
C THR A 233 -9.56 21.63 -13.02
N ALA A 234 -9.27 20.41 -13.50
CA ALA A 234 -9.14 19.24 -12.64
C ALA A 234 -8.37 19.64 -11.36
N PRO A 235 -8.73 19.13 -10.17
CA PRO A 235 -7.99 19.46 -8.97
C PRO A 235 -6.51 19.21 -9.25
N SER A 236 -5.72 20.28 -9.16
CA SER A 236 -4.27 20.25 -9.37
C SER A 236 -3.71 19.04 -8.61
N ARG A 237 -2.90 18.21 -9.26
CA ARG A 237 -2.18 17.06 -8.69
C ARG A 237 -1.31 17.39 -7.46
N SER A 238 -1.31 18.64 -6.99
CA SER A 238 -0.80 19.06 -5.69
C SER A 238 -1.75 18.67 -4.52
N SER A 239 -2.15 17.41 -4.41
CA SER A 239 -2.60 16.90 -3.11
C SER A 239 -1.35 16.61 -2.29
N ARG A 240 -1.02 17.50 -1.34
CA ARG A 240 0.11 17.31 -0.42
C ARG A 240 0.04 15.90 0.18
N VAL A 241 1.13 15.14 0.07
CA VAL A 241 1.26 13.81 0.69
C VAL A 241 0.93 13.93 2.17
N PRO A 242 -0.03 13.14 2.70
CA PRO A 242 -0.43 13.26 4.11
C PRO A 242 0.72 12.82 5.02
N SER A 243 0.77 13.40 6.23
CA SER A 243 1.78 13.04 7.23
C SER A 243 1.18 12.13 8.29
N PRO A 244 1.89 11.11 8.77
CA PRO A 244 1.53 10.39 9.98
C PRO A 244 1.40 11.31 11.21
N ASP A 245 2.10 12.46 11.25
CA ASP A 245 2.01 13.43 12.35
C ASP A 245 0.77 14.34 12.32
N ALA A 246 -0.08 14.22 11.31
CA ALA A 246 -1.27 15.06 11.20
C ALA A 246 -2.30 14.69 12.28
N ASP A 247 -2.80 15.70 12.99
CA ASP A 247 -3.85 15.57 13.99
C ASP A 247 -4.98 16.58 13.72
N PRO A 248 -6.19 16.12 13.34
CA PRO A 248 -6.55 14.73 13.06
C PRO A 248 -5.94 14.20 11.75
N ILE A 249 -5.90 12.87 11.60
CA ILE A 249 -5.50 12.23 10.34
C ILE A 249 -6.44 12.68 9.21
N PRO A 250 -5.91 13.12 8.05
CA PRO A 250 -6.73 13.66 6.97
C PRO A 250 -7.74 12.63 6.44
N ALA A 251 -8.92 13.12 6.05
CA ALA A 251 -9.92 12.29 5.38
C ALA A 251 -9.33 11.64 4.11
N GLY A 252 -9.67 10.36 3.89
CA GLY A 252 -9.13 9.56 2.78
C GLY A 252 -7.79 8.88 3.07
N ALA A 253 -7.16 9.17 4.22
CA ALA A 253 -6.05 8.38 4.75
C ALA A 253 -6.55 7.43 5.85
N SER A 254 -5.93 6.26 5.94
CA SER A 254 -6.17 5.26 6.98
C SER A 254 -4.89 4.99 7.75
N VAL A 255 -4.97 4.88 9.07
CA VAL A 255 -3.85 4.41 9.88
C VAL A 255 -3.58 2.94 9.56
N ILE A 256 -2.32 2.58 9.39
CA ILE A 256 -1.89 1.20 9.17
C ILE A 256 -1.03 0.73 10.34
N SER A 257 -1.23 -0.51 10.78
CA SER A 257 -0.45 -1.15 11.83
C SER A 257 -0.07 -2.58 11.42
N PRO A 258 1.07 -3.10 11.91
CA PRO A 258 1.44 -4.50 11.70
C PRO A 258 0.33 -5.46 12.17
N ASP A 259 -0.22 -5.24 13.36
CA ASP A 259 -1.28 -6.07 13.94
C ASP A 259 -2.51 -6.19 13.01
N ALA A 260 -2.94 -5.10 12.39
CA ALA A 260 -4.09 -5.13 11.47
C ALA A 260 -3.82 -6.01 10.23
N TYR A 261 -2.61 -5.94 9.68
CA TYR A 261 -2.22 -6.82 8.57
C TYR A 261 -2.06 -8.27 9.00
N GLU A 262 -1.54 -8.49 10.21
CA GLU A 262 -1.32 -9.81 10.78
C GLU A 262 -2.62 -10.53 11.12
N ASN A 263 -3.60 -9.81 11.67
CA ASN A 263 -4.94 -10.33 11.93
C ASN A 263 -5.59 -10.82 10.63
N ARG A 264 -5.44 -10.07 9.53
CA ARG A 264 -5.94 -10.50 8.21
C ARG A 264 -5.32 -11.82 7.73
N LEU A 265 -4.06 -12.10 8.07
CA LEU A 265 -3.40 -13.37 7.69
C LEU A 265 -3.86 -14.55 8.54
N ARG A 266 -4.24 -14.29 9.79
CA ARG A 266 -4.72 -15.31 10.73
C ARG A 266 -6.21 -15.62 10.56
N ARG A 267 -6.96 -14.66 10.01
CA ARG A 267 -8.40 -14.80 9.79
C ARG A 267 -8.70 -16.03 8.92
N GLN A 268 -9.55 -16.90 9.45
CA GLN A 268 -10.18 -17.95 8.66
C GLN A 268 -11.30 -17.32 7.85
N ILE A 269 -11.20 -17.34 6.52
CA ILE A 269 -12.31 -16.93 5.67
C ILE A 269 -13.42 -17.97 5.87
N PRO A 270 -14.61 -17.58 6.36
CA PRO A 270 -15.67 -18.55 6.58
C PRO A 270 -15.99 -19.29 5.28
N GLU A 271 -16.14 -20.61 5.35
CA GLU A 271 -16.85 -21.32 4.27
C GLU A 271 -18.25 -20.73 4.17
N ARG A 272 -18.74 -20.48 2.94
CA ARG A 272 -20.02 -19.79 2.65
C ARG A 272 -21.07 -20.03 3.73
N GLY A 273 -21.52 -18.98 4.41
CA GLY A 273 -22.61 -19.15 5.36
C GLY A 273 -23.09 -17.89 6.05
N THR A 274 -22.21 -17.15 6.71
CA THR A 274 -22.65 -16.03 7.54
C THR A 274 -21.48 -15.13 7.91
N LEU A 275 -21.62 -13.82 7.68
CA LEU A 275 -20.67 -12.79 8.07
C LEU A 275 -20.86 -12.38 9.53
N SER A 276 -19.77 -12.15 10.24
CA SER A 276 -19.72 -11.45 11.53
C SER A 276 -19.41 -9.98 11.29
N VAL A 277 -20.33 -9.09 11.67
CA VAL A 277 -20.22 -7.66 11.34
C VAL A 277 -20.32 -6.81 12.61
N ALA A 278 -19.46 -5.80 12.75
CA ALA A 278 -19.55 -4.82 13.81
C ALA A 278 -19.74 -3.41 13.25
N PHE A 279 -20.70 -2.65 13.77
CA PHE A 279 -20.87 -1.23 13.52
C PHE A 279 -20.43 -0.43 14.75
N LEU A 280 -19.45 0.45 14.57
CA LEU A 280 -19.02 1.41 15.58
C LEU A 280 -19.61 2.79 15.25
N PHE A 281 -20.22 3.44 16.24
CA PHE A 281 -20.68 4.84 16.13
C PHE A 281 -20.25 5.64 17.36
N GLU A 282 -19.71 6.84 17.17
CA GLU A 282 -19.40 7.72 18.31
C GLU A 282 -20.69 8.20 19.00
N ASP A 283 -21.72 8.53 18.21
CA ASP A 283 -23.03 8.94 18.72
C ASP A 283 -23.91 7.73 19.08
N GLU A 284 -24.16 7.54 20.37
CA GLU A 284 -25.05 6.51 20.90
C GLU A 284 -26.51 6.66 20.42
N LYS A 285 -26.96 7.84 19.99
CA LYS A 285 -28.28 8.00 19.35
C LYS A 285 -28.30 7.36 17.96
N ARG A 286 -27.24 7.54 17.18
CA ARG A 286 -27.07 6.91 15.86
C ARG A 286 -26.97 5.39 16.00
N ALA A 287 -26.18 4.91 16.95
CA ALA A 287 -26.11 3.47 17.28
C ALA A 287 -27.50 2.91 17.64
N ARG A 288 -28.25 3.59 18.53
CA ARG A 288 -29.64 3.20 18.87
C ARG A 288 -30.58 3.21 17.66
N SER A 289 -30.43 4.17 16.77
CA SER A 289 -31.23 4.23 15.54
C SER A 289 -30.98 3.03 14.65
N VAL A 290 -29.71 2.66 14.44
CA VAL A 290 -29.33 1.49 13.65
C VAL A 290 -29.79 0.20 14.31
N ARG A 291 -29.58 0.04 15.63
CA ARG A 291 -30.10 -1.11 16.38
C ARG A 291 -31.62 -1.24 16.18
N ARG A 292 -32.37 -0.14 16.26
CA ARG A 292 -33.84 -0.16 16.10
C ARG A 292 -34.26 -0.52 14.68
N SER A 293 -33.57 -0.03 13.64
CA SER A 293 -33.88 -0.41 12.25
C SER A 293 -33.59 -1.87 11.93
N MET A 294 -32.71 -2.52 12.71
CA MET A 294 -32.36 -3.94 12.55
C MET A 294 -33.23 -4.90 13.38
N VAL A 295 -34.07 -4.38 14.29
CA VAL A 295 -34.97 -5.18 15.16
C VAL A 295 -36.30 -5.54 14.46
N GLU A 296 -36.58 -4.98 13.29
CA GLU A 296 -37.66 -5.48 12.44
C GLU A 296 -37.14 -6.68 11.63
N PRO A 297 -37.83 -7.84 11.65
CA PRO A 297 -37.26 -9.12 11.27
C PRO A 297 -37.12 -9.22 9.74
N ALA A 298 -35.99 -8.76 9.23
CA ALA A 298 -35.37 -9.35 8.06
C ALA A 298 -34.24 -10.22 8.60
N GLU A 299 -34.29 -11.54 8.38
CA GLU A 299 -33.06 -12.33 8.40
C GLU A 299 -32.11 -11.61 7.44
N LEU A 300 -31.03 -11.04 7.99
CA LEU A 300 -29.98 -10.44 7.20
C LEU A 300 -29.27 -11.61 6.50
N ASP A 301 -29.74 -11.95 5.30
CA ASP A 301 -29.22 -13.07 4.53
C ASP A 301 -27.70 -12.95 4.42
N GLY A 302 -26.99 -13.98 4.89
CA GLY A 302 -25.54 -14.00 4.92
C GLY A 302 -24.86 -13.22 6.06
N ILE A 303 -25.56 -12.75 7.11
CA ILE A 303 -24.97 -12.19 8.34
C ILE A 303 -25.33 -13.08 9.54
N GLY A 304 -24.34 -13.70 10.18
CA GLY A 304 -24.53 -14.60 11.32
C GLY A 304 -24.35 -13.94 12.67
N SER A 305 -23.56 -12.87 12.74
CA SER A 305 -23.50 -12.02 13.92
C SER A 305 -23.45 -10.55 13.53
N LEU A 306 -24.17 -9.73 14.29
CA LEU A 306 -24.16 -8.29 14.09
C LEU A 306 -24.12 -7.55 15.41
N ASP A 307 -23.01 -6.87 15.67
CA ASP A 307 -22.84 -6.00 16.82
C ASP A 307 -22.92 -4.54 16.41
N VAL A 308 -23.66 -3.74 17.19
CA VAL A 308 -23.71 -2.29 17.01
C VAL A 308 -23.27 -1.66 18.32
N ILE A 309 -22.09 -1.04 18.34
CA ILE A 309 -21.48 -0.42 19.50
C ILE A 309 -21.56 1.09 19.32
N GLY A 310 -22.10 1.77 20.33
CA GLY A 310 -22.22 3.22 20.33
C GLY A 310 -21.41 3.81 21.48
N SER A 311 -20.84 4.99 21.24
CA SER A 311 -19.85 5.63 22.10
C SER A 311 -18.80 4.64 22.64
N PRO A 312 -18.15 3.83 21.76
CA PRO A 312 -17.19 2.83 22.20
C PRO A 312 -16.02 3.49 22.93
N SER A 313 -15.52 2.84 23.98
CA SER A 313 -14.23 3.21 24.55
C SER A 313 -13.11 2.94 23.53
N ARG A 314 -11.96 3.59 23.71
CA ARG A 314 -10.77 3.37 22.87
C ARG A 314 -10.39 1.89 22.81
N ASP A 315 -10.35 1.24 23.96
CA ASP A 315 -10.00 -0.18 24.06
C ASP A 315 -11.02 -1.04 23.30
N ALA A 316 -12.32 -0.73 23.39
CA ALA A 316 -13.34 -1.42 22.64
C ALA A 316 -13.19 -1.23 21.12
N VAL A 317 -12.79 -0.05 20.65
CA VAL A 317 -12.51 0.17 19.21
C VAL A 317 -11.30 -0.67 18.77
N VAL A 318 -10.21 -0.68 19.55
CA VAL A 318 -9.01 -1.45 19.23
C VAL A 318 -9.28 -2.95 19.23
N GLU A 319 -9.98 -3.44 20.26
CA GLU A 319 -10.39 -4.84 20.38
C GLU A 319 -11.26 -5.24 19.19
N THR A 320 -12.28 -4.45 18.86
CA THR A 320 -13.15 -4.72 17.70
C THR A 320 -12.38 -4.71 16.38
N LEU A 321 -11.50 -3.73 16.15
CA LEU A 321 -10.72 -3.65 14.90
C LEU A 321 -9.64 -4.74 14.78
N SER A 322 -9.23 -5.31 15.91
CA SER A 322 -8.22 -6.36 15.97
C SER A 322 -8.80 -7.77 16.09
N ASP A 323 -10.13 -7.88 16.20
CA ASP A 323 -10.82 -9.16 16.36
C ASP A 323 -10.74 -9.97 15.05
N PRO A 324 -10.05 -11.12 15.04
CA PRO A 324 -9.95 -11.97 13.85
C PRO A 324 -11.26 -12.67 13.47
N ASP A 325 -12.24 -12.71 14.39
CA ASP A 325 -13.54 -13.35 14.18
C ASP A 325 -14.57 -12.42 13.52
N LEU A 326 -14.26 -11.11 13.41
CA LEU A 326 -15.09 -10.14 12.70
C LEU A 326 -14.74 -10.09 11.21
N ASP A 327 -15.76 -10.22 10.36
CA ASP A 327 -15.60 -10.18 8.92
C ASP A 327 -15.56 -8.76 8.35
N ILE A 328 -16.39 -7.88 8.90
CA ILE A 328 -16.53 -6.47 8.50
C ILE A 328 -16.68 -5.63 9.76
N VAL A 329 -15.86 -4.59 9.90
CA VAL A 329 -16.06 -3.53 10.89
C VAL A 329 -16.35 -2.23 10.15
N PHE A 330 -17.53 -1.67 10.38
CA PHE A 330 -17.92 -0.37 9.85
C PHE A 330 -17.80 0.69 10.94
N CYS A 331 -16.97 1.70 10.70
CA CYS A 331 -16.88 2.88 11.54
C CYS A 331 -17.72 4.01 10.94
N GLY A 332 -18.74 4.47 11.65
CA GLY A 332 -19.45 5.69 11.28
C GLY A 332 -18.51 6.90 11.26
N ALA A 333 -18.86 7.93 10.49
CA ALA A 333 -18.03 9.12 10.19
C ALA A 333 -17.50 9.92 11.39
N SER A 334 -17.85 9.54 12.62
CA SER A 334 -17.46 10.20 13.86
C SER A 334 -16.62 9.31 14.78
N VAL A 335 -16.45 8.00 14.49
CA VAL A 335 -15.62 7.12 15.33
C VAL A 335 -14.15 7.45 15.13
N THR A 336 -13.53 8.05 16.14
CA THR A 336 -12.08 8.22 16.23
C THR A 336 -11.47 7.06 17.02
N ALA A 337 -10.80 6.15 16.32
CA ALA A 337 -9.97 5.13 16.96
C ALA A 337 -8.69 5.82 17.46
N GLY A 338 -8.48 5.90 18.78
CA GLY A 338 -7.21 6.37 19.31
C GLY A 338 -6.11 5.40 18.90
N ILE A 339 -5.09 5.91 18.20
CA ILE A 339 -4.00 5.19 17.55
C ILE A 339 -3.21 4.35 18.56
N THR A 340 -2.93 3.07 18.29
CA THR A 340 -2.12 2.20 19.17
C THR A 340 -0.64 2.54 19.09
N GLY A 341 -0.03 2.84 20.24
CA GLY A 341 1.42 2.95 20.39
C GLY A 341 2.12 1.59 20.25
N ALA A 342 3.41 1.61 19.92
CA ALA A 342 4.24 0.42 19.69
C ALA A 342 4.47 -0.47 20.93
N ASP A 343 3.96 -0.08 22.10
CA ASP A 343 4.07 -0.79 23.38
C ASP A 343 2.70 -1.24 23.94
N GLY A 344 1.61 -1.04 23.19
CA GLY A 344 0.27 -1.47 23.58
C GLY A 344 -0.36 -0.69 24.74
N SER A 345 0.16 0.46 25.17
CA SER A 345 -0.42 1.27 26.26
C SER A 345 -0.93 2.64 25.79
N LEU A 346 -2.11 3.09 26.27
CA LEU A 346 -2.81 4.29 25.75
C LEU A 346 -3.66 5.08 26.76
N ARG A 347 -3.45 6.43 26.84
CA ARG A 347 -4.29 7.48 27.51
C ARG A 347 -3.87 8.88 27.01
N LEU A 348 -4.61 9.99 27.02
CA LEU A 348 -5.99 10.50 27.04
C LEU A 348 -5.83 11.94 26.50
N ASN A 349 -6.71 12.47 25.66
CA ASN A 349 -6.94 13.91 25.61
C ASN A 349 -8.43 14.15 25.38
N GLY A 350 -9.11 14.57 26.45
CA GLY A 350 -10.44 15.13 26.36
C GLY A 350 -10.35 16.58 25.91
N ARG A 351 -11.20 16.95 24.96
CA ARG A 351 -11.88 18.24 25.00
C ARG A 351 -13.11 18.23 24.10
N ASP A 352 -14.23 18.53 24.76
CA ASP A 352 -15.38 19.26 24.22
C ASP A 352 -14.91 20.38 23.25
N GLU A 353 -15.60 20.76 22.19
CA GLU A 353 -16.99 21.19 22.15
C GLU A 353 -17.44 21.41 20.68
N ALA A 354 -18.77 21.47 20.52
CA ALA A 354 -19.63 21.56 19.33
C ALA A 354 -19.43 22.81 18.41
N PRO A 355 -20.18 23.01 17.28
CA PRO A 355 -21.55 22.54 16.98
C PRO A 355 -21.73 21.60 15.78
#